data_AF-K9KAG6-F1
#
_entry.id   AF-K9KAG6-F1
#
_cell.length_a   1.000
_cell.length_b   1.000
_cell.length_c   1.000
_cell.angle_alpha   90.00
_cell.angle_beta   90.00
_cell.angle_gamma   90.00
#
_symmetry.space_group_name_H-M   'P 1'
#
loop_
_entity.id
_entity.type
_entity.pdbx_description
1 polymer ?
#
loop_
_entity_poly.entity_id
_entity_poly.type
_entity_poly.pdbx_seq_one_letter_code
_entity_poly.pdbx_strand_id
1 'polypeptide(L)'
;PVLALSLLLAVGSLVGYSRSPNNKSINALLMAVTGFFIGGPSNMISSAISADLGRQGLIQGSSEALATVTGNCDGTGSIGAAVGQYLVSLIQDNLGWMWVFYFFILMTSCTILFISPLIVREISSLTQRRQARILSE
;
A
#
# COMPACT_ATOMS: atom_id res chain seq x y z
N PRO A 1 2.01 -12.36 0.88
CA PRO A 1 3.47 -12.61 0.71
C PRO A 1 4.17 -11.65 -0.25
N VAL A 2 3.68 -11.45 -1.48
CA VAL A 2 4.27 -10.50 -2.45
C VAL A 2 4.16 -9.05 -1.96
N LEU A 3 3.01 -8.66 -1.39
CA LEU A 3 2.74 -7.32 -0.82
C LEU A 3 3.71 -6.93 0.31
N ALA A 4 3.98 -7.86 1.22
CA ALA A 4 4.90 -7.63 2.33
C ALA A 4 6.35 -7.53 1.86
N LEU A 5 6.74 -8.36 0.89
CA LEU A 5 8.07 -8.35 0.29
C LEU A 5 8.32 -7.04 -0.48
N SER A 6 7.35 -6.58 -1.27
CA SER A 6 7.45 -5.33 -2.02
C SER A 6 7.48 -4.10 -1.11
N LEU A 7 6.72 -4.08 -0.02
CA LEU A 7 6.78 -3.00 0.99
C LEU A 7 8.10 -2.98 1.75
N LEU A 8 8.66 -4.13 2.12
CA LEU A 8 10.00 -4.23 2.74
C LEU A 8 11.10 -3.73 1.78
N LEU A 9 11.00 -4.09 0.51
CA LEU A 9 11.92 -3.60 -0.53
C LEU A 9 11.75 -2.09 -0.77
N ALA A 10 10.53 -1.55 -0.69
CA ALA A 10 10.26 -0.11 -0.78
C ALA A 10 10.98 0.67 0.33
N VAL A 11 10.88 0.20 1.57
CA VAL A 11 11.55 0.79 2.74
C VAL A 11 13.07 0.72 2.59
N GLY A 12 13.61 -0.43 2.15
CA GLY A 12 15.04 -0.60 1.89
C GLY A 12 15.57 0.35 0.80
N SER A 13 14.80 0.55 -0.27
CA SER A 13 15.12 1.50 -1.35
C SER A 13 15.16 2.95 -0.85
N LEU A 14 14.20 3.35 -0.01
CA LEU A 14 14.12 4.69 0.57
C LEU A 14 15.27 4.99 1.54
N VAL A 15 15.70 4.00 2.33
CA VAL A 15 16.88 4.12 3.20
C VAL A 15 18.18 4.20 2.38
N GLY A 16 18.25 3.49 1.24
CA GLY A 16 19.33 3.61 0.27
C GLY A 16 19.40 5.01 -0.36
N TYR A 17 18.24 5.62 -0.62
CA TYR A 17 18.15 6.98 -1.17
C TYR A 17 18.72 8.05 -0.25
N SER A 18 18.42 7.92 1.05
CA SER A 18 18.83 8.86 2.10
C SER A 18 20.35 9.01 2.21
N ARG A 19 21.14 8.08 1.65
CA ARG A 19 22.60 8.12 1.65
C ARG A 19 23.22 8.53 0.31
N SER A 20 22.41 8.89 -0.69
CA SER A 20 22.89 9.14 -2.06
C SER A 20 23.20 10.63 -2.33
N PRO A 21 24.28 10.98 -3.08
CA PRO A 21 24.67 12.37 -3.31
C PRO A 21 23.73 13.13 -4.26
N ASN A 22 23.72 14.46 -4.13
CA ASN A 22 22.84 15.43 -4.79
C ASN A 22 23.01 15.52 -6.34
N ASN A 23 22.50 14.53 -7.08
CA ASN A 23 22.47 14.53 -8.55
C ASN A 23 21.03 14.35 -9.07
N LYS A 24 20.60 15.19 -10.04
CA LYS A 24 19.25 15.14 -10.65
C LYS A 24 18.89 13.76 -11.23
N SER A 25 19.86 13.04 -11.78
CA SER A 25 19.69 11.69 -12.32
C SER A 25 19.41 10.65 -11.22
N ILE A 26 20.06 10.81 -10.06
CA ILE A 26 19.83 9.97 -8.88
C ILE A 26 18.44 10.26 -8.32
N ASN A 27 18.01 11.53 -8.31
CA ASN A 27 16.67 11.87 -7.86
C ASN A 27 15.57 11.27 -8.76
N ALA A 28 15.76 11.35 -10.08
CA ALA A 28 14.82 10.78 -11.03
C ALA A 28 14.74 9.25 -10.92
N LEU A 29 15.89 8.57 -10.79
CA LEU A 29 15.95 7.12 -10.60
C LEU A 29 15.20 6.70 -9.34
N LEU A 30 15.38 7.45 -8.26
CA LEU A 30 14.76 7.09 -6.98
C LEU A 30 13.29 7.47 -6.87
N MET A 31 12.84 8.52 -7.56
CA MET A 31 11.41 8.72 -7.77
C MET A 31 10.79 7.58 -8.59
N ALA A 32 11.47 7.09 -9.63
CA ALA A 32 10.99 5.98 -10.45
C ALA A 32 10.91 4.67 -9.64
N VAL A 33 11.96 4.36 -8.87
CA VAL A 33 12.00 3.17 -8.01
C VAL A 33 10.95 3.27 -6.91
N THR A 34 10.82 4.43 -6.25
CA THR A 34 9.80 4.66 -5.21
C THR A 34 8.39 4.54 -5.79
N GLY A 35 8.13 5.10 -6.97
CA GLY A 35 6.84 4.99 -7.66
C GLY A 35 6.49 3.55 -8.03
N PHE A 36 7.45 2.77 -8.53
CA PHE A 36 7.26 1.34 -8.83
C PHE A 36 6.90 0.56 -7.57
N PHE A 37 7.64 0.79 -6.48
CA PHE A 37 7.44 0.10 -5.22
C PHE A 37 6.23 0.56 -4.41
N ILE A 38 5.67 1.75 -4.66
CA ILE A 38 4.42 2.20 -4.04
C ILE A 38 3.21 1.79 -4.87
N GLY A 39 3.27 1.96 -6.20
CA GLY A 39 2.16 1.65 -7.11
C GLY A 39 1.82 0.16 -7.17
N GLY A 40 2.82 -0.72 -7.04
CA GLY A 40 2.59 -2.17 -6.97
C GLY A 40 1.73 -2.58 -5.76
N PRO A 41 2.16 -2.27 -4.52
CA PRO A 41 1.37 -2.50 -3.31
C PRO A 41 0.01 -1.83 -3.30
N SER A 42 -0.14 -0.58 -3.73
CA SER A 42 -1.44 0.12 -3.69
C SER A 42 -2.51 -0.61 -4.50
N ASN A 43 -2.16 -1.10 -5.68
CA ASN A 43 -3.07 -1.85 -6.54
C ASN A 43 -3.40 -3.23 -5.96
N MET A 44 -2.43 -3.86 -5.31
CA MET A 44 -2.63 -5.15 -4.65
C MET A 44 -3.52 -5.04 -3.41
N ILE A 45 -3.46 -3.91 -2.67
CA ILE A 45 -4.31 -3.65 -1.50
C ILE A 45 -5.78 -3.53 -1.93
N SER A 46 -6.07 -2.73 -2.95
CA SER A 46 -7.45 -2.59 -3.47
C SER A 46 -8.01 -3.94 -3.95
N SER A 47 -7.17 -4.73 -4.62
CA SER A 47 -7.52 -6.09 -5.06
C SER A 47 -7.80 -7.04 -3.88
N ALA A 48 -6.98 -6.98 -2.82
CA ALA A 48 -7.15 -7.79 -1.62
C ALA A 48 -8.43 -7.42 -0.86
N ILE A 49 -8.71 -6.13 -0.68
CA ILE A 49 -9.94 -5.65 -0.04
C ILE A 49 -11.17 -6.10 -0.83
N SER A 50 -11.14 -5.98 -2.17
CA SER A 50 -12.23 -6.45 -3.04
C SER A 50 -12.46 -7.97 -2.92
N ALA A 51 -11.38 -8.74 -2.86
CA ALA A 51 -11.45 -10.19 -2.67
C ALA A 51 -12.00 -10.59 -1.28
N ASP A 52 -11.62 -9.85 -0.23
CA ASP A 52 -12.10 -10.06 1.12
C ASP A 52 -13.58 -9.74 1.26
N LEU A 53 -14.04 -8.63 0.67
CA LEU A 53 -15.46 -8.26 0.61
C LEU A 53 -16.30 -9.30 -0.12
N GLY A 54 -15.79 -9.85 -1.22
CA GLY A 54 -16.47 -10.92 -1.99
C GLY A 54 -16.63 -12.25 -1.23
N ARG A 55 -15.83 -12.49 -0.18
CA ARG A 55 -15.90 -13.70 0.67
C ARG A 55 -16.77 -13.55 1.91
N GLN A 56 -17.29 -12.36 2.21
CA GLN A 56 -18.21 -12.17 3.33
C GLN A 56 -19.60 -12.73 2.99
N GLY A 57 -20.16 -13.57 3.86
CA GLY A 57 -21.43 -14.26 3.59
C GLY A 57 -22.64 -13.35 3.31
N LEU A 58 -22.58 -12.08 3.73
CA LEU A 58 -23.60 -11.05 3.43
C LEU A 58 -23.51 -10.49 2.00
N ILE A 59 -22.35 -10.61 1.36
CA ILE A 59 -22.04 -10.03 0.04
C ILE A 59 -21.75 -11.14 -0.99
N GLN A 60 -21.48 -12.37 -0.52
CA GLN A 60 -21.16 -13.54 -1.32
C GLN A 60 -22.30 -13.86 -2.30
N GLY A 61 -22.04 -13.67 -3.60
CA GLY A 61 -22.99 -13.94 -4.68
C GLY A 61 -23.85 -12.74 -5.13
N SER A 62 -23.84 -11.62 -4.39
CA SER A 62 -24.52 -10.40 -4.79
C SER A 62 -23.54 -9.41 -5.43
N SER A 63 -23.55 -9.35 -6.76
CA SER A 63 -22.73 -8.40 -7.53
C SER A 63 -23.04 -6.94 -7.17
N GLU A 64 -24.30 -6.62 -6.87
CA GLU A 64 -24.75 -5.27 -6.53
C GLU A 64 -24.24 -4.81 -5.15
N ALA A 65 -24.30 -5.68 -4.15
CA ALA A 65 -23.75 -5.39 -2.82
C ALA A 65 -22.23 -5.25 -2.86
N LEU A 66 -21.54 -6.12 -3.60
CA LEU A 66 -20.09 -6.05 -3.77
C LEU A 66 -19.69 -4.76 -4.49
N ALA A 67 -20.38 -4.40 -5.57
CA ALA A 67 -20.12 -3.17 -6.31
C ALA A 67 -20.32 -1.91 -5.45
N THR A 68 -21.36 -1.90 -4.61
CA THR A 68 -21.65 -0.76 -3.72
C THR A 68 -20.55 -0.58 -2.66
N VAL A 69 -20.12 -1.66 -2.00
CA VAL A 69 -19.08 -1.57 -0.96
C VAL A 69 -17.71 -1.28 -1.59
N THR A 70 -17.41 -1.85 -2.76
CA THR A 70 -16.19 -1.53 -3.53
C THR A 70 -16.21 -0.07 -3.98
N GLY A 71 -17.34 0.44 -4.46
CA GLY A 71 -17.51 1.84 -4.85
C GLY A 71 -17.35 2.80 -3.67
N ASN A 72 -17.84 2.45 -2.48
CA ASN A 72 -17.61 3.25 -1.28
C ASN A 72 -16.13 3.25 -0.88
N CYS A 73 -15.47 2.10 -0.93
CA CYS A 73 -14.03 1.98 -0.67
C CYS A 73 -13.21 2.83 -1.65
N ASP A 74 -13.47 2.71 -2.95
CA ASP A 74 -12.78 3.48 -3.99
C ASP A 74 -13.07 4.98 -3.88
N GLY A 75 -14.31 5.34 -3.51
CA GLY A 75 -14.70 6.71 -3.19
C GLY A 75 -13.89 7.31 -2.04
N THR A 76 -13.70 6.56 -0.95
CA THR A 76 -12.84 7.01 0.16
C THR A 76 -11.36 7.13 -0.25
N GLY A 77 -10.88 6.23 -1.12
CA GLY A 77 -9.54 6.32 -1.70
C GLY A 77 -9.34 7.58 -2.54
N SER A 78 -10.33 7.95 -3.34
CA SER A 78 -10.33 9.16 -4.17
C SER A 78 -10.34 10.45 -3.33
N ILE A 79 -11.13 10.48 -2.24
CA ILE A 79 -11.11 11.61 -1.28
C ILE A 79 -9.72 11.72 -0.63
N GLY A 80 -9.13 10.61 -0.21
CA GLY A 80 -7.77 10.58 0.34
C GLY A 80 -6.73 11.09 -0.64
N ALA A 81 -6.84 10.74 -1.92
CA ALA A 81 -5.97 11.24 -2.98
C ALA A 81 -6.11 12.77 -3.16
N ALA A 82 -7.34 13.28 -3.19
CA ALA A 82 -7.58 14.73 -3.30
C ALA A 82 -7.00 15.50 -2.11
N VAL A 83 -7.24 15.03 -0.88
CA VAL A 83 -6.66 15.61 0.34
C VAL A 83 -5.13 15.52 0.30
N GLY A 84 -4.58 14.39 -0.13
CA GLY A 84 -3.14 14.19 -0.28
C GLY A 84 -2.51 15.20 -1.24
N GLN A 85 -3.12 15.44 -2.41
CA GLN A 85 -2.63 16.44 -3.37
C GLN A 85 -2.70 17.87 -2.82
N TYR A 86 -3.76 18.19 -2.08
CA TYR A 86 -3.88 19.48 -1.41
C TYR A 86 -2.80 19.68 -0.33
N LEU A 87 -2.58 18.67 0.53
CA LEU A 87 -1.54 18.70 1.57
C LEU A 87 -0.13 18.78 0.99
N VAL A 88 0.15 18.06 -0.11
CA VAL A 88 1.44 18.15 -0.81
C VAL A 88 1.71 19.58 -1.26
N SER A 89 0.72 20.24 -1.84
CA SER A 89 0.83 21.64 -2.29
C SER A 89 1.10 22.59 -1.12
N LEU A 90 0.33 22.46 -0.02
CA LEU A 90 0.53 23.28 1.18
C LEU A 90 1.91 23.08 1.83
N ILE A 91 2.36 21.83 1.96
CA ILE A 91 3.65 21.50 2.58
C ILE A 91 4.80 22.02 1.71
N GLN A 92 4.68 21.87 0.39
CA GLN A 92 5.66 22.42 -0.54
C GLN A 92 5.78 23.94 -0.39
N ASP A 93 4.67 24.67 -0.34
CA ASP A 93 4.67 26.13 -0.31
C ASP A 93 5.17 26.71 1.02
N ASN A 94 4.91 26.04 2.15
CA ASN A 94 5.25 26.57 3.48
C ASN A 94 6.56 26.02 4.06
N LEU A 95 6.92 24.77 3.76
CA LEU A 95 8.03 24.06 4.40
C LEU A 95 9.10 23.63 3.40
N GLY A 96 8.77 23.56 2.10
CA GLY A 96 9.67 23.17 1.04
C GLY A 96 9.67 21.67 0.74
N TRP A 97 10.30 21.31 -0.38
CA TRP A 97 10.23 19.97 -0.98
C TRP A 97 10.70 18.82 -0.07
N MET A 98 11.67 19.03 0.83
CA MET A 98 12.11 17.98 1.75
C MET A 98 10.99 17.49 2.68
N TRP A 99 10.10 18.38 3.10
CA TRP A 99 8.99 18.01 3.98
C TRP A 99 7.90 17.23 3.25
N VAL A 100 7.75 17.44 1.95
CA VAL A 100 6.89 16.60 1.10
C VAL A 100 7.39 15.16 1.09
N PHE A 101 8.71 14.96 1.01
CA PHE A 101 9.28 13.61 1.09
C PHE A 101 9.07 12.97 2.47
N TYR A 102 9.29 13.71 3.56
CA TYR A 102 8.99 13.18 4.91
C TYR A 102 7.50 12.85 5.10
N PHE A 103 6.61 13.67 4.52
CA PHE A 103 5.18 13.39 4.51
C PHE A 103 4.85 12.07 3.78
N PHE A 104 5.46 11.79 2.63
CA PHE A 104 5.29 10.52 1.93
C PHE A 104 5.83 9.31 2.71
N ILE A 105 6.97 9.48 3.38
CA ILE A 105 7.54 8.43 4.27
C ILE A 105 6.58 8.13 5.41
N LEU A 106 6.03 9.17 6.05
CA LEU A 106 5.08 9.03 7.14
C LEU A 106 3.80 8.33 6.68
N MET A 107 3.19 8.79 5.59
CA MET A 107 1.98 8.19 5.02
C MET A 107 2.17 6.72 4.65
N THR A 108 3.30 6.39 4.01
CA THR A 108 3.63 5.00 3.64
C THR A 108 3.85 4.13 4.89
N SER A 109 4.52 4.67 5.91
CA SER A 109 4.73 3.97 7.18
C SER A 109 3.41 3.69 7.90
N CYS A 110 2.49 4.67 7.95
CA CYS A 110 1.14 4.49 8.50
C CYS A 110 0.36 3.41 7.75
N THR A 111 0.44 3.37 6.41
CA THR A 111 -0.18 2.31 5.59
C THR A 111 0.35 0.93 5.96
N ILE A 112 1.68 0.79 6.12
CA ILE A 112 2.29 -0.48 6.55
C ILE A 112 1.77 -0.90 7.93
N LEU A 113 1.67 0.03 8.88
CA LEU A 113 1.17 -0.24 10.22
C LEU A 113 -0.29 -0.72 10.19
N PHE A 114 -1.18 -0.03 9.47
CA PHE A 114 -2.59 -0.39 9.41
C PHE A 114 -2.87 -1.68 8.63
N ILE A 115 -2.05 -2.01 7.63
CA ILE A 115 -2.19 -3.22 6.83
C ILE A 115 -1.46 -4.42 7.47
N SER A 116 -0.56 -4.18 8.43
CA SER A 116 0.13 -5.25 9.17
C SER A 116 -0.80 -6.34 9.75
N PRO A 117 -1.93 -6.04 10.43
CA PRO A 117 -2.84 -7.09 10.92
C PRO A 117 -3.47 -7.91 9.79
N LEU A 118 -3.75 -7.29 8.64
CA LEU A 118 -4.29 -7.99 7.47
C LEU A 118 -3.25 -8.97 6.91
N ILE A 119 -2.00 -8.51 6.74
CA ILE A 119 -0.89 -9.34 6.27
C ILE A 119 -0.64 -10.51 7.23
N VAL A 120 -0.69 -10.28 8.55
CA VAL A 120 -0.51 -11.34 9.55
C VAL A 120 -1.61 -12.39 9.44
N ARG A 121 -2.88 -11.98 9.28
CA ARG A 121 -4.00 -12.90 9.06
C ARG A 121 -3.83 -13.74 7.78
N GLU A 122 -3.44 -13.09 6.69
CA GLU A 122 -3.17 -13.75 5.40
C GLU A 122 -2.07 -14.82 5.55
N ILE A 123 -0.93 -14.45 6.14
CA ILE A 123 0.21 -15.35 6.36
C ILE A 123 -0.18 -16.51 7.27
N SER A 124 -0.89 -16.24 8.37
CA SER A 124 -1.37 -17.29 9.29
C SER A 124 -2.26 -18.29 8.56
N SER A 125 -3.19 -17.81 7.72
CA SER A 125 -4.09 -18.69 6.95
C SER A 125 -3.33 -19.56 5.95
N LEU A 126 -2.29 -19.03 5.31
CA LEU A 126 -1.45 -19.76 4.36
C LEU A 126 -0.58 -20.81 5.06
N THR A 127 -0.04 -20.47 6.23
CA THR A 127 0.74 -21.41 7.07
C THR A 127 -0.14 -22.56 7.54
N GLN A 128 -1.36 -22.26 8.00
CA GLN A 128 -2.31 -23.28 8.45
C GLN A 128 -2.75 -24.20 7.29
N ARG A 129 -2.96 -23.66 6.08
CA ARG A 129 -3.21 -24.46 4.86
C ARG A 129 -2.01 -25.33 4.45
N ARG A 130 -0.78 -24.85 4.63
CA ARG A 130 0.43 -25.65 4.37
C ARG A 130 0.56 -26.80 5.36
N GLN A 131 0.35 -26.54 6.65
CA GLN A 131 0.39 -27.58 7.69
C GLN A 131 -0.68 -28.66 7.46
N ALA A 132 -1.91 -28.27 7.11
CA ALA A 132 -2.98 -29.22 6.81
C ALA A 132 -2.66 -30.12 5.60
N ARG A 133 -1.93 -29.61 4.61
CA ARG A 133 -1.52 -30.38 3.42
C ARG A 133 -0.42 -31.40 3.74
N ILE A 134 0.56 -31.01 4.55
CA ILE A 134 1.65 -31.90 5.00
C ILE A 134 1.11 -33.04 5.88
N LEU A 135 0.07 -32.80 6.68
CA LEU A 135 -0.57 -33.83 7.50
C LEU A 135 -1.48 -34.79 6.71
N SER A 136 -1.82 -34.44 5.47
CA SER A 136 -2.64 -35.28 4.57
C SER A 136 -1.81 -36.13 3.59
N GLU A 137 -0.49 -35.95 3.58
CA GLU A 137 0.49 -36.78 2.85
C GLU A 137 1.12 -37.81 3.80
#